data_AF-A0A504IK76-F1
#
_entry.id   AF-A0A504IK76-F1
#
_cell.length_a   1.000
_cell.length_b   1.000
_cell.length_c   1.000
_cell.angle_alpha   90.00
_cell.angle_beta   90.00
_cell.angle_gamma   90.00
#
_symmetry.space_group_name_H-M   'P 1'
#
loop_
_entity.id
_entity.type
_entity.pdbx_description
1 polymer ?
#
loop_
_entity_poly.entity_id
_entity_poly.type
_entity_poly.pdbx_seq_one_letter_code
_entity_poly.pdbx_strand_id
1 'polypeptide(L)'
;MRAVRDILAEGMRRERLGLVRPLWHDWDDDSRDEVRRRADHLIRILSDAGVHLVQTGAPIPVAQPTSPTIVANQIYAQPDTMREVRAEAGKFSVVAVQGGVDTVEQTFSLNDVMLNAGLVLTGDPAAKTIKDLGKQLAAATEIYRLNAATVGGGK
;
A
#
# COMPACT_ATOMS: atom_id res chain seq x y z
N MET A 1 -10.32 -4.73 -24.18
CA MET A 1 -10.28 -5.42 -22.87
C MET A 1 -8.85 -5.90 -22.64
N ARG A 2 -8.26 -5.69 -21.45
CA ARG A 2 -6.86 -6.07 -21.20
C ARG A 2 -6.76 -7.59 -21.00
N ALA A 3 -5.67 -8.21 -21.48
CA ALA A 3 -5.46 -9.65 -21.31
C ALA A 3 -5.37 -10.04 -19.82
N VAL A 4 -5.95 -11.19 -19.44
CA VAL A 4 -5.91 -11.73 -18.07
C VAL A 4 -4.48 -11.84 -17.55
N ARG A 5 -3.54 -12.25 -18.40
CA ARG A 5 -2.10 -12.27 -18.09
C ARG A 5 -1.59 -10.92 -17.62
N ASP A 6 -1.91 -9.85 -18.34
CA ASP A 6 -1.46 -8.49 -18.01
C ASP A 6 -2.18 -7.96 -16.76
N ILE A 7 -3.41 -8.41 -16.50
CA ILE A 7 -4.13 -8.16 -15.24
C ILE A 7 -3.41 -8.80 -14.06
N LEU A 8 -3.10 -10.10 -14.17
CA LEU A 8 -2.37 -10.83 -13.15
C LEU A 8 -0.96 -10.28 -12.94
N ALA A 9 -0.22 -10.00 -14.02
CA ALA A 9 1.14 -9.46 -13.95
C ALA A 9 1.17 -8.11 -13.20
N GLU A 10 0.25 -7.19 -13.51
CA GLU A 10 0.15 -5.95 -12.76
C GLU A 10 -0.23 -6.22 -11.29
N GLY A 11 -1.16 -7.14 -11.03
CA GLY A 11 -1.55 -7.53 -9.68
C GLY A 11 -0.37 -8.06 -8.85
N MET A 12 0.43 -8.97 -9.40
CA MET A 12 1.64 -9.51 -8.78
C MET A 12 2.69 -8.42 -8.53
N ARG A 13 2.82 -7.45 -9.44
CA ARG A 13 3.72 -6.31 -9.23
C ARG A 13 3.23 -5.44 -8.08
N ARG A 14 1.93 -5.12 -8.06
CA ARG A 14 1.31 -4.29 -7.01
C ARG A 14 1.35 -4.98 -5.65
N GLU A 15 1.22 -6.30 -5.60
CA GLU A 15 1.41 -7.07 -4.36
C GLU A 15 2.84 -6.90 -3.84
N ARG A 16 3.85 -7.08 -4.70
CA ARG A 16 5.26 -6.95 -4.31
C ARG A 16 5.68 -5.51 -3.96
N LEU A 17 5.24 -4.53 -4.73
CA LEU A 17 5.79 -3.16 -4.72
C LEU A 17 4.79 -2.08 -4.29
N GLY A 18 3.51 -2.41 -4.10
CA GLY A 18 2.45 -1.44 -3.93
C GLY A 18 2.08 -0.69 -5.22
N LEU A 19 1.29 0.38 -5.07
CA LEU A 19 0.91 1.25 -6.19
C LEU A 19 2.02 2.26 -6.51
N VAL A 20 3.08 1.80 -7.17
CA VAL A 20 4.24 2.64 -7.53
C VAL A 20 4.25 3.06 -9.00
N ARG A 21 4.66 4.30 -9.26
CA ARG A 21 4.94 4.82 -10.62
C ARG A 21 6.26 4.24 -11.16
N PRO A 22 6.43 4.08 -12.49
CA PRO A 22 5.43 4.32 -13.53
C PRO A 22 4.27 3.32 -13.43
N LEU A 23 3.07 3.68 -13.91
CA LEU A 23 1.93 2.75 -13.92
C LEU A 23 2.12 1.69 -15.00
N TRP A 24 1.36 0.59 -14.96
CA TRP A 24 1.52 -0.51 -15.92
C TRP A 24 1.47 -0.08 -17.39
N HIS A 25 0.69 0.94 -17.75
CA HIS A 25 0.64 1.46 -19.14
C HIS A 25 1.80 2.39 -19.48
N ASP A 26 2.52 2.89 -18.47
CA ASP A 26 3.67 3.77 -18.61
C ASP A 26 5.01 2.99 -18.64
N TRP A 27 4.99 1.68 -18.36
CA TRP A 27 6.19 0.83 -18.38
C TRP A 27 6.58 0.47 -19.82
N ASP A 28 7.89 0.39 -20.07
CA ASP A 28 8.42 -0.20 -21.29
C ASP A 28 8.04 -1.69 -21.38
N ASP A 29 8.10 -2.24 -22.59
CA ASP A 29 7.67 -3.61 -22.84
C ASP A 29 8.61 -4.65 -22.20
N ASP A 30 9.92 -4.42 -22.20
CA ASP A 30 10.92 -5.35 -21.65
C ASP A 30 10.70 -5.55 -20.14
N SER A 31 10.51 -4.46 -19.41
CA SER A 31 10.21 -4.48 -17.98
C SER A 31 8.87 -5.18 -17.68
N ARG A 32 7.86 -5.03 -18.55
CA ARG A 32 6.58 -5.75 -18.40
C ARG A 32 6.71 -7.23 -18.68
N ASP A 33 7.57 -7.62 -19.60
CA ASP A 33 7.74 -9.00 -20.04
C ASP A 33 8.40 -9.90 -18.98
N GLU A 34 9.25 -9.35 -18.11
CA GLU A 34 9.72 -10.08 -16.93
C GLU A 34 8.54 -10.49 -16.02
N VAL A 35 7.64 -9.55 -15.73
CA VAL A 35 6.49 -9.81 -14.86
C VAL A 35 5.45 -10.69 -15.53
N ARG A 36 5.22 -10.52 -16.85
CA ARG A 36 4.34 -11.40 -17.65
C ARG A 36 4.82 -12.84 -17.62
N ARG A 37 6.12 -13.11 -17.75
CA ARG A 37 6.68 -14.47 -17.65
C ARG A 37 6.36 -15.13 -16.31
N ARG A 38 6.41 -14.37 -15.22
CA ARG A 38 6.01 -14.86 -13.89
C ARG A 38 4.50 -15.12 -13.81
N ALA A 39 3.68 -14.24 -14.38
CA ALA A 39 2.23 -14.44 -14.46
C ALA A 39 1.86 -15.68 -15.28
N ASP A 40 2.51 -15.89 -16.43
CA ASP A 40 2.33 -17.07 -17.27
C ASP A 40 2.72 -18.37 -16.56
N HIS A 41 3.76 -18.32 -15.72
CA HIS A 41 4.13 -19.47 -14.90
C HIS A 41 3.07 -19.78 -13.83
N LEU A 42 2.56 -18.75 -13.14
CA LEU A 42 1.50 -18.93 -12.14
C LEU A 42 0.20 -19.44 -12.76
N ILE A 43 -0.19 -18.93 -13.93
CA ILE A 43 -1.37 -19.41 -14.67
C ILE A 43 -1.23 -20.91 -14.97
N ARG A 44 -0.04 -21.37 -15.36
CA ARG A 44 0.22 -22.80 -15.59
C ARG A 44 0.06 -23.62 -14.30
N ILE A 45 0.67 -23.19 -13.20
CA ILE A 45 0.52 -23.86 -11.89
C ILE A 45 -0.95 -23.96 -11.49
N LEU A 46 -1.72 -22.88 -11.64
CA LEU A 46 -3.14 -22.87 -11.31
C LEU A 46 -3.95 -23.81 -12.21
N SER A 47 -3.63 -23.81 -13.51
CA SER A 47 -4.29 -24.70 -14.48
C SER A 47 -4.01 -26.17 -14.16
N ASP A 48 -2.77 -26.51 -13.80
CA ASP A 48 -2.39 -27.86 -13.36
C ASP A 48 -3.14 -28.29 -12.08
N ALA A 49 -3.49 -27.32 -11.23
CA ALA A 49 -4.31 -27.52 -10.04
C ALA A 49 -5.84 -27.46 -10.30
N GLY A 50 -6.27 -27.40 -11.57
CA GLY A 50 -7.69 -27.34 -11.94
C GLY A 50 -8.36 -25.97 -11.72
N VAL A 51 -7.58 -24.91 -11.55
CA VAL A 51 -8.07 -23.54 -11.34
C VAL A 51 -7.96 -22.72 -12.62
N HIS A 52 -9.06 -22.11 -13.03
CA HIS A 52 -9.11 -21.20 -14.18
C HIS A 52 -9.31 -19.74 -13.75
N LEU A 53 -8.50 -18.84 -14.29
CA LEU A 53 -8.68 -17.40 -14.13
C LEU A 53 -9.57 -16.88 -15.26
N VAL A 54 -10.72 -16.30 -14.90
CA VAL A 54 -11.68 -15.72 -15.86
C VAL A 54 -11.90 -14.26 -15.52
N GLN A 55 -11.82 -13.38 -16.52
CA GLN A 55 -12.25 -11.99 -16.36
C GLN A 55 -13.77 -11.93 -16.49
N THR A 56 -14.47 -11.67 -15.39
CA THR A 56 -15.94 -11.71 -15.31
C THR A 56 -16.63 -10.41 -15.77
N GLY A 57 -15.87 -9.38 -16.15
CA GLY A 57 -16.40 -8.11 -16.63
C GLY A 57 -15.50 -6.92 -16.32
N ALA A 58 -16.06 -5.71 -16.43
CA ALA A 58 -15.42 -4.51 -15.91
C ALA A 58 -15.43 -4.54 -14.38
N PRO A 59 -14.34 -4.14 -13.71
CA PRO A 59 -14.31 -4.12 -12.25
C PRO A 59 -15.38 -3.16 -11.73
N ILE A 60 -16.25 -3.66 -10.85
CA ILE A 60 -17.08 -2.81 -10.01
C ILE A 60 -16.10 -2.13 -9.03
N PRO A 61 -16.13 -0.79 -8.89
CA PRO A 61 -15.30 -0.11 -7.91
C PRO A 61 -15.49 -0.77 -6.54
N VAL A 62 -14.39 -1.24 -5.94
CA VAL A 62 -14.44 -1.81 -4.59
C VAL A 62 -14.92 -0.70 -3.68
N ALA A 63 -15.99 -0.95 -2.91
CA ALA A 63 -16.45 -0.02 -1.90
C ALA A 63 -15.28 0.32 -0.97
N GLN A 64 -15.12 1.58 -0.61
CA GLN A 64 -14.07 1.97 0.32
C GLN A 64 -14.19 1.14 1.61
N PRO A 65 -13.07 0.70 2.21
CA PRO A 65 -13.07 0.07 3.52
C PRO A 65 -13.94 0.88 4.49
N THR A 66 -14.87 0.22 5.16
CA THR A 66 -15.76 0.86 6.14
C THR A 66 -15.06 1.07 7.49
N SER A 67 -13.98 0.33 7.73
CA SER A 67 -13.12 0.51 8.90
C SER A 67 -12.14 1.66 8.65
N PRO A 68 -12.03 2.64 9.56
CA PRO A 68 -10.97 3.64 9.49
C PRO A 68 -9.59 3.03 9.75
N THR A 69 -9.49 1.88 10.42
CA THR A 69 -8.21 1.19 10.69
C THR A 69 -7.72 0.43 9.46
N ILE A 70 -6.54 0.80 8.98
CA ILE A 70 -5.87 0.25 7.78
C ILE A 70 -4.97 -0.92 8.16
N VAL A 71 -4.17 -0.76 9.23
CA VAL A 71 -3.34 -1.82 9.80
C VAL A 71 -3.32 -1.68 11.32
N ALA A 72 -3.20 -2.80 12.03
CA ALA A 72 -3.05 -2.85 13.48
C ALA A 72 -1.98 -3.89 13.83
N ASN A 73 -0.86 -3.45 14.43
CA ASN A 73 0.26 -4.32 14.78
C ASN A 73 0.56 -4.20 16.28
N GLN A 74 0.81 -5.33 16.94
CA GLN A 74 1.28 -5.33 18.32
C GLN A 74 2.68 -4.70 18.40
N ILE A 75 2.92 -3.90 19.43
CA ILE A 75 4.26 -3.34 19.67
C ILE A 75 5.14 -4.41 20.31
N TYR A 76 6.33 -4.59 19.74
CA TYR A 76 7.33 -5.51 20.30
C TYR A 76 7.60 -5.20 21.79
N ALA A 77 7.58 -6.25 22.61
CA ALA A 77 7.75 -6.19 24.06
C ALA A 77 6.70 -5.36 24.84
N GLN A 78 5.57 -5.00 24.21
CA GLN A 78 4.44 -4.35 24.87
C GLN A 78 3.14 -5.08 24.51
N PRO A 79 2.80 -6.17 25.21
CA PRO A 79 1.73 -7.07 24.79
C PRO A 79 0.35 -6.42 24.77
N ASP A 80 0.14 -5.40 25.62
CA ASP A 80 -1.13 -4.69 25.77
C ASP A 80 -1.24 -3.44 24.90
N THR A 81 -0.26 -3.22 23.99
CA THR A 81 -0.22 -2.05 23.13
C THR A 81 -0.23 -2.43 21.66
N MET A 82 -1.23 -1.94 20.94
CA MET A 82 -1.31 -2.00 19.49
C MET A 82 -0.89 -0.65 18.89
N ARG A 83 -0.34 -0.68 17.68
CA ARG A 83 -0.14 0.51 16.86
C ARG A 83 -0.95 0.36 15.58
N GLU A 84 -1.85 1.30 15.39
CA GLU A 84 -2.77 1.35 14.27
C GLU A 84 -2.41 2.48 13.33
N VAL A 85 -2.64 2.26 12.04
CA VAL A 85 -2.74 3.34 11.06
C VAL A 85 -4.21 3.52 10.74
N ARG A 86 -4.74 4.72 10.96
CA ARG A 86 -6.15 5.05 10.71
C ARG A 86 -6.28 6.13 9.64
N ALA A 87 -7.33 6.07 8.84
CA ALA A 87 -7.79 7.17 8.00
C ALA A 87 -8.87 7.95 8.74
N GLU A 88 -8.70 9.27 8.86
CA GLU A 88 -9.66 10.15 9.55
C GLU A 88 -9.64 11.56 8.94
N ALA A 89 -10.82 12.12 8.68
CA ALA A 89 -10.99 13.51 8.23
C ALA A 89 -10.09 13.95 7.05
N GLY A 90 -9.86 13.06 6.07
CA GLY A 90 -9.00 13.37 4.91
C GLY A 90 -7.50 13.38 5.23
N LYS A 91 -7.09 12.73 6.32
CA LYS A 91 -5.70 12.52 6.73
C LYS A 91 -5.52 11.08 7.22
N PHE A 92 -4.27 10.77 7.57
CA PHE A 92 -3.90 9.52 8.20
C PHE A 92 -3.28 9.80 9.56
N SER A 93 -3.48 8.86 10.49
CA SER A 93 -2.94 8.95 11.83
C SER A 93 -2.28 7.65 12.25
N VAL A 94 -1.18 7.77 12.99
CA VAL A 94 -0.60 6.65 13.76
C VAL A 94 -1.16 6.74 15.17
N VAL A 95 -1.87 5.70 15.59
CA VAL A 95 -2.55 5.64 16.89
C VAL A 95 -1.95 4.51 17.71
N ALA A 96 -1.52 4.79 18.94
CA ALA A 96 -1.23 3.76 19.92
C ALA A 96 -2.52 3.43 20.67
N VAL A 97 -2.87 2.16 20.77
CA VAL A 97 -4.02 1.67 21.53
C VAL A 97 -3.49 0.85 22.68
N GLN A 98 -3.60 1.36 23.91
CA GLN A 98 -3.13 0.66 25.11
C GLN A 98 -4.29 0.43 26.05
N GLY A 99 -4.58 -0.83 26.37
CA GLY A 99 -5.72 -1.16 27.24
C GLY A 99 -7.06 -0.60 26.75
N GLY A 100 -7.25 -0.49 25.43
CA GLY A 100 -8.44 0.11 24.81
C GLY A 100 -8.47 1.64 24.77
N VAL A 101 -7.40 2.31 25.23
CA VAL A 101 -7.27 3.77 25.17
C VAL A 101 -6.47 4.17 23.95
N ASP A 102 -7.08 4.99 23.10
CA ASP A 102 -6.45 5.52 21.89
C ASP A 102 -5.61 6.76 22.21
N THR A 103 -4.37 6.79 21.71
CA THR A 103 -3.49 7.96 21.71
C THR A 103 -2.98 8.23 20.30
N VAL A 104 -3.36 9.35 19.72
CA VAL A 104 -2.85 9.78 18.41
C VAL A 104 -1.39 10.24 18.57
N GLU A 105 -0.45 9.45 18.04
CA GLU A 105 0.99 9.77 18.08
C GLU A 105 1.38 10.76 16.98
N GLN A 106 0.73 10.65 15.81
CA GLN A 106 1.03 11.46 14.64
C GLN A 106 -0.19 11.56 13.73
N THR A 107 -0.36 12.70 13.06
CA THR A 107 -1.33 12.92 11.98
C THR A 107 -0.62 13.53 10.78
N PHE A 108 -0.91 13.06 9.57
CA PHE A 108 -0.24 13.47 8.34
C PHE A 108 -1.11 13.31 7.09
N SER A 109 -0.75 14.00 6.01
CA SER A 109 -1.26 13.71 4.67
C SER A 109 -0.23 12.92 3.84
N LEU A 110 -0.67 12.17 2.83
CA LEU A 110 0.25 11.48 1.92
C LEU A 110 1.16 12.45 1.16
N ASN A 111 0.68 13.66 0.88
CA ASN A 111 1.50 14.69 0.24
C ASN A 111 2.68 15.11 1.13
N ASP A 112 2.45 15.31 2.44
CA ASP A 112 3.52 15.62 3.39
C ASP A 112 4.53 14.48 3.47
N VAL A 113 4.06 13.22 3.48
CA VAL A 113 4.95 12.06 3.47
C VAL A 113 5.81 12.02 2.21
N MET A 114 5.24 12.34 1.05
CA MET A 114 6.00 12.34 -0.21
C MET A 114 7.08 13.41 -0.23
N LEU A 115 6.80 14.62 0.28
CA LEU A 115 7.80 15.67 0.43
C LEU A 115 8.92 15.23 1.39
N ASN A 116 8.54 14.65 2.53
CA ASN A 116 9.50 14.17 3.52
C ASN A 116 10.35 13.00 3.01
N ALA A 117 9.77 12.10 2.23
CA ALA A 117 10.49 11.01 1.56
C ALA A 117 11.54 11.56 0.59
N GLY A 118 11.23 12.66 -0.12
CA GLY A 118 12.17 13.38 -0.96
C GLY A 118 13.41 13.86 -0.18
N LEU A 119 13.21 14.45 1.00
CA LEU A 119 14.31 14.89 1.88
C LEU A 119 15.20 13.72 2.30
N VAL A 120 14.62 12.56 2.62
CA VAL A 120 15.39 11.35 2.98
C VAL A 120 16.21 10.87 1.79
N LEU A 121 15.62 10.82 0.60
CA LEU A 121 16.28 10.33 -0.61
C LEU A 121 17.45 11.21 -1.04
N THR A 122 17.36 12.52 -0.85
CA THR A 122 18.45 13.46 -1.17
C THR A 122 19.49 13.58 -0.06
N GLY A 123 19.27 12.94 1.09
CA GLY A 123 20.14 13.06 2.26
C GLY A 123 20.07 14.45 2.91
N ASP A 124 18.98 15.18 2.71
CA ASP A 124 18.81 16.53 3.25
C ASP A 124 18.80 16.48 4.80
N PRO A 125 19.61 17.31 5.48
CA PRO A 125 19.66 17.32 6.95
C PRO A 125 18.32 17.66 7.61
N ALA A 126 17.41 18.35 6.91
CA ALA A 126 16.06 18.62 7.40
C ALA A 126 15.27 17.33 7.69
N ALA A 127 15.56 16.21 7.02
CA ALA A 127 14.92 14.94 7.33
C ALA A 127 15.13 14.49 8.79
N LYS A 128 16.27 14.85 9.39
CA LYS A 128 16.61 14.47 10.78
C LYS A 128 15.83 15.24 11.84
N THR A 129 15.24 16.38 11.47
CA THR A 129 14.48 17.22 12.41
C THR A 129 13.00 16.85 12.44
N ILE A 130 12.54 16.02 11.50
CA ILE A 130 11.15 15.57 11.43
C ILE A 130 10.94 14.46 12.45
N LYS A 131 10.22 14.78 13.52
CA LYS A 131 9.87 13.81 14.57
C LYS A 131 9.16 12.60 13.98
N ASP A 132 9.60 11.41 14.37
CA ASP A 132 8.99 10.13 14.02
C ASP A 132 8.86 9.88 12.50
N LEU A 133 9.72 10.49 11.67
CA LEU A 133 9.70 10.34 10.21
C LEU A 133 9.70 8.88 9.75
N GLY A 134 10.46 8.00 10.42
CA GLY A 134 10.47 6.57 10.13
C GLY A 134 9.10 5.91 10.28
N LYS A 135 8.31 6.27 11.30
CA LYS A 135 6.95 5.77 11.50
C LYS A 135 6.02 6.25 10.39
N GLN A 136 6.15 7.52 10.01
CA GLN A 136 5.37 8.13 8.93
C GLN A 136 5.58 7.42 7.59
N LEU A 137 6.84 7.17 7.21
CA LEU A 137 7.20 6.46 5.98
C LEU A 137 6.76 4.99 5.98
N ALA A 138 6.88 4.31 7.12
CA ALA A 138 6.37 2.95 7.29
C ALA A 138 4.84 2.89 7.15
N ALA A 139 4.12 3.82 7.77
CA ALA A 139 2.66 3.91 7.65
C ALA A 139 2.21 4.15 6.20
N ALA A 140 2.87 5.07 5.47
CA ALA A 140 2.59 5.29 4.06
C ALA A 140 2.85 4.05 3.19
N THR A 141 3.88 3.26 3.52
CA THR A 141 4.17 2.00 2.82
C THR A 141 3.00 1.02 2.95
N GLU A 142 2.44 0.85 4.15
CA GLU A 142 1.28 -0.02 4.36
C GLU A 142 0.02 0.54 3.69
N ILE A 143 -0.21 1.86 3.76
CA ILE A 143 -1.34 2.53 3.08
C ILE A 143 -1.33 2.22 1.57
N TYR A 144 -0.17 2.32 0.91
CA TYR A 144 -0.06 2.01 -0.51
C TYR A 144 -0.11 0.50 -0.80
N ARG A 145 0.47 -0.35 0.06
CA ARG A 145 0.42 -1.82 -0.09
C ARG A 145 -1.01 -2.34 -0.01
N LEU A 146 -1.82 -1.78 0.88
CA LEU A 146 -3.22 -2.15 1.10
C LEU A 146 -4.20 -1.36 0.22
N ASN A 147 -3.69 -0.53 -0.71
CA ASN A 147 -4.49 0.30 -1.60
C ASN A 147 -5.50 1.21 -0.84
N ALA A 148 -5.10 1.71 0.34
CA ALA A 148 -5.92 2.52 1.23
C ALA A 148 -5.71 4.04 1.04
N ALA A 149 -4.90 4.44 0.05
CA ALA A 149 -4.56 5.85 -0.19
C ALA A 149 -5.79 6.76 -0.45
N THR A 150 -6.85 6.19 -1.02
CA THR A 150 -8.10 6.91 -1.32
C THR A 150 -9.04 7.03 -0.11
N VAL A 151 -8.79 6.28 0.97
CA VAL A 151 -9.61 6.29 2.19
C VAL A 151 -9.34 7.54 3.02
N GLY A 152 -8.08 7.96 3.11
CA GLY A 152 -7.69 9.21 3.76
C GLY A 152 -7.84 10.45 2.87
N GLY A 153 -8.66 10.41 1.81
CA GLY A 153 -9.00 11.60 1.01
C GLY A 153 -7.93 12.12 0.04
N GLY A 154 -6.87 11.35 -0.23
CA GLY A 154 -5.89 11.71 -1.27
C GLY A 154 -6.49 11.54 -2.68
N LYS A 155 -6.69 12.66 -3.38
CA LYS A 155 -6.82 12.70 -4.85
C LYS A 155 -5.45 12.97 -5.47
#